data_AF-A0A1T5H1E1-F1
#
_entry.id   AF-A0A1T5H1E1-F1
#
_cell.length_a   1.000
_cell.length_b   1.000
_cell.length_c   1.000
_cell.angle_alpha   90.00
_cell.angle_beta   90.00
_cell.angle_gamma   90.00
#
_symmetry.space_group_name_H-M   'P 1'
#
loop_
_entity.id
_entity.type
_entity.pdbx_description
1 polymer ?
#
loop_
_entity_poly.entity_id
_entity_poly.type
_entity_poly.pdbx_seq_one_letter_code
_entity_poly.pdbx_strand_id
1 'polypeptide(L)'
;MVNSFKKGFIYLALMLLVLVSFNVESASATEVVDYEEGVTNLNNTPDNSAVVLDILKKPEKGWKRYDDSNAKIKYEGKWDNNTIYPYSWNGTRHISDSPDKLLKFNFKGSKLRIIVNTSSNRSESVNIIIDGESYVFSTKFTSSTGILPTYLAFEKTNLENKIHNVVIKDTTGRYLDIDAIDVEGTLLSENEIPNGESITLDKNNLELLEGSQDKLTATVTPDTANVIWTSSDESIATVDQNGNVTALREGEAIITAKVENTELVATATIIVKKLNNESSNAILSITLVNGITKEYDVTNTVLNNYLNWFESAQGTSTFKFSKTISPYKNVTEYIVHDKIASFEVREY
;
A
#
# COMPACT_ATOMS: atom_id res chain seq x y z
N MET A 1 70.58 4.51 -31.77
CA MET A 1 70.80 5.76 -31.01
C MET A 1 69.51 6.57 -31.08
N VAL A 2 68.83 6.74 -29.94
CA VAL A 2 67.92 7.84 -29.55
C VAL A 2 66.62 8.12 -30.36
N ASN A 3 65.49 7.94 -29.66
CA ASN A 3 64.21 8.66 -29.62
C ASN A 3 63.85 9.73 -30.69
N SER A 4 62.57 9.76 -31.13
CA SER A 4 61.59 10.80 -30.71
C SER A 4 60.34 10.92 -31.62
N PHE A 5 59.16 10.79 -30.99
CA PHE A 5 57.87 11.49 -31.16
C PHE A 5 57.19 11.76 -32.54
N LYS A 6 56.00 11.13 -32.68
CA LYS A 6 54.63 11.68 -32.81
C LYS A 6 54.29 12.84 -33.79
N LYS A 7 53.24 12.53 -34.57
CA LYS A 7 52.10 13.35 -35.09
C LYS A 7 52.28 14.19 -36.37
N GLY A 8 51.38 13.93 -37.33
CA GLY A 8 50.94 14.93 -38.31
C GLY A 8 50.09 14.36 -39.47
N PHE A 9 48.76 14.57 -39.39
CA PHE A 9 47.73 14.74 -40.45
C PHE A 9 47.64 13.69 -41.59
N ILE A 10 46.47 13.18 -42.00
CA ILE A 10 45.39 13.77 -42.84
C ILE A 10 44.20 12.75 -42.73
N TYR A 11 42.93 13.11 -42.50
CA TYR A 11 41.92 13.30 -43.56
C TYR A 11 40.57 13.75 -42.98
N LEU A 12 39.98 14.68 -43.75
CA LEU A 12 38.66 15.29 -43.69
C LEU A 12 37.55 14.23 -43.88
N ALA A 13 36.55 14.17 -43.00
CA ALA A 13 35.32 13.42 -43.22
C ALA A 13 34.10 14.32 -42.95
N LEU A 14 33.36 14.62 -44.03
CA LEU A 14 32.08 15.32 -44.04
C LEU A 14 31.06 14.55 -43.18
N MET A 15 30.48 15.22 -42.19
CA MET A 15 29.39 14.70 -41.38
C MET A 15 28.07 14.99 -42.11
N LEU A 16 27.48 13.97 -42.75
CA LEU A 16 26.13 14.04 -43.32
C LEU A 16 25.13 13.75 -42.19
N LEU A 17 24.54 14.80 -41.62
CA LEU A 17 23.49 14.68 -40.62
C LEU A 17 22.15 14.40 -41.34
N VAL A 18 21.68 13.16 -41.32
CA VAL A 18 20.34 12.82 -41.79
C VAL A 18 19.35 13.19 -40.68
N LEU A 19 18.67 14.33 -40.84
CA LEU A 19 17.51 14.69 -40.04
C LEU A 19 16.33 13.79 -40.47
N VAL A 20 16.08 12.73 -39.71
CA VAL A 20 14.80 12.02 -39.77
C VAL A 20 13.84 12.79 -38.88
N SER A 21 13.01 13.64 -39.49
CA SER A 21 11.86 14.24 -38.82
C SER A 21 10.81 13.16 -38.56
N PHE A 22 10.73 12.70 -37.32
CA PHE A 22 9.59 11.92 -36.84
C PHE A 22 8.41 12.87 -36.63
N ASN A 23 7.45 12.86 -37.55
CA ASN A 23 6.11 13.35 -37.24
C ASN A 23 5.46 12.32 -36.31
N VAL A 24 5.48 12.59 -35.01
CA VAL A 24 4.51 11.96 -34.10
C VAL A 24 3.23 12.76 -34.28
N GLU A 25 2.37 12.31 -35.19
CA GLU A 25 0.95 12.63 -35.06
C GLU A 25 0.50 11.94 -33.76
N SER A 26 0.46 12.71 -32.67
CA SER A 26 -0.30 12.31 -31.51
C SER A 26 -1.75 12.25 -31.96
N ALA A 27 -2.22 11.05 -32.31
CA ALA A 27 -3.65 10.76 -32.30
C ALA A 27 -4.10 10.93 -30.84
N SER A 28 -4.48 12.16 -30.48
CA SER A 28 -5.33 12.38 -29.33
C SER A 28 -6.63 11.72 -29.69
N ALA A 29 -6.82 10.46 -29.30
CA ALA A 29 -8.14 9.86 -29.27
C ALA A 29 -8.99 10.80 -28.43
N THR A 30 -9.89 11.54 -29.06
CA THR A 30 -10.88 12.33 -28.35
C THR A 30 -11.58 11.35 -27.43
N GLU A 31 -11.43 11.52 -26.12
CA GLU A 31 -12.18 10.69 -25.17
C GLU A 31 -13.65 10.80 -25.54
N VAL A 32 -14.27 9.66 -25.85
CA VAL A 32 -15.71 9.61 -26.07
C VAL A 32 -16.34 9.85 -24.71
N VAL A 33 -16.78 11.08 -24.48
CA VAL A 33 -17.48 11.45 -23.25
C VAL A 33 -18.80 10.69 -23.22
N ASP A 34 -18.90 9.75 -22.29
CA ASP A 34 -20.00 8.78 -22.15
C ASP A 34 -21.05 9.22 -21.11
N TYR A 35 -21.06 10.52 -20.79
CA TYR A 35 -21.94 11.16 -19.81
C TYR A 35 -22.39 12.56 -20.25
N GLU A 36 -23.49 13.04 -19.67
CA GLU A 36 -23.89 14.46 -19.70
C GLU A 36 -23.51 15.12 -18.37
N GLU A 37 -22.76 16.23 -18.42
CA GLU A 37 -22.39 16.99 -17.23
C GLU A 37 -23.41 18.10 -16.96
N GLY A 38 -23.98 18.10 -15.76
CA GLY A 38 -24.76 19.23 -15.28
C GLY A 38 -23.84 20.41 -14.99
N VAL A 39 -23.78 21.36 -15.92
CA VAL A 39 -23.05 22.63 -15.74
C VAL A 39 -23.93 23.72 -15.11
N THR A 40 -25.25 23.56 -15.21
CA THR A 40 -26.31 24.40 -14.63
C THR A 40 -27.50 23.52 -14.26
N ASN A 41 -28.45 24.00 -13.46
CA ASN A 41 -29.70 23.26 -13.25
C ASN A 41 -30.65 23.40 -14.45
N LEU A 42 -30.77 22.33 -15.23
CA LEU A 42 -31.62 22.25 -16.41
C LEU A 42 -33.05 21.77 -16.12
N ASN A 43 -33.40 21.53 -14.86
CA ASN A 43 -34.73 21.04 -14.46
C ASN A 43 -35.74 22.15 -14.15
N ASN A 44 -35.39 23.43 -14.41
CA ASN A 44 -36.19 24.62 -14.05
C ASN A 44 -36.50 24.72 -12.54
N THR A 45 -35.59 24.23 -11.71
CA THR A 45 -35.63 24.30 -10.25
C THR A 45 -34.39 25.03 -9.71
N PRO A 46 -34.36 25.47 -8.44
CA PRO A 46 -33.14 25.99 -7.83
C PRO A 46 -31.98 24.99 -7.94
N ASP A 47 -30.74 25.48 -8.06
CA ASP A 47 -29.56 24.61 -8.22
C ASP A 47 -29.50 23.51 -7.16
N ASN A 48 -29.39 22.25 -7.62
CA ASN A 48 -29.27 21.06 -6.76
C ASN A 48 -30.40 20.90 -5.73
N SER A 49 -31.65 21.18 -6.13
CA SER A 49 -32.81 21.11 -5.25
C SER A 49 -33.66 19.85 -5.43
N ALA A 50 -33.37 19.03 -6.45
CA ALA A 50 -34.09 17.78 -6.64
C ALA A 50 -33.90 16.85 -5.44
N VAL A 51 -35.00 16.24 -5.01
CA VAL A 51 -35.04 15.23 -3.95
C VAL A 51 -35.64 13.93 -4.46
N VAL A 52 -35.51 12.85 -3.69
CA VAL A 52 -36.13 11.56 -4.04
C VAL A 52 -37.63 11.74 -4.28
N LEU A 53 -38.12 11.12 -5.37
CA LEU A 53 -39.45 11.25 -5.99
C LEU A 53 -39.68 12.48 -6.87
N ASP A 54 -38.69 13.36 -7.06
CA ASP A 54 -38.77 14.39 -8.10
C ASP A 54 -38.52 13.80 -9.49
N ILE A 55 -39.16 14.41 -10.48
CA ILE A 55 -38.87 14.16 -11.90
C ILE A 55 -37.53 14.81 -12.22
N LEU A 56 -36.54 14.02 -12.64
CA LEU A 56 -35.18 14.49 -12.87
C LEU A 56 -34.72 14.18 -14.30
N LYS A 57 -35.09 15.06 -15.24
CA LYS A 57 -34.86 14.85 -16.68
C LYS A 57 -33.42 15.07 -17.12
N LYS A 58 -32.69 15.92 -16.39
CA LYS A 58 -31.29 16.28 -16.67
C LYS A 58 -30.46 16.27 -15.39
N PRO A 59 -29.14 16.02 -15.47
CA PRO A 59 -28.26 16.17 -14.33
C PRO A 59 -28.27 17.62 -13.83
N GLU A 60 -28.25 17.81 -12.51
CA GLU A 60 -28.10 19.14 -11.90
C GLU A 60 -26.61 19.52 -11.81
N LYS A 61 -26.34 20.78 -11.46
CA LYS A 61 -24.98 21.32 -11.45
C LYS A 61 -24.01 20.51 -10.57
N GLY A 62 -22.94 19.99 -11.17
CA GLY A 62 -21.91 19.18 -10.48
C GLY A 62 -22.22 17.68 -10.44
N TRP A 63 -23.24 17.23 -11.17
CA TRP A 63 -23.53 15.83 -11.40
C TRP A 63 -23.20 15.43 -12.83
N LYS A 64 -22.67 14.22 -13.01
CA LYS A 64 -22.49 13.60 -14.32
C LYS A 64 -23.47 12.46 -14.47
N ARG A 65 -24.32 12.53 -15.49
CA ARG A 65 -25.33 11.53 -15.83
C ARG A 65 -24.78 10.53 -16.83
N TYR A 66 -24.79 9.27 -16.45
CA TYR A 66 -24.43 8.15 -17.29
C TYR A 66 -25.68 7.35 -17.66
N ASP A 67 -25.73 6.97 -18.93
CA ASP A 67 -26.81 6.18 -19.51
C ASP A 67 -26.94 4.79 -18.88
N ASP A 68 -28.15 4.23 -18.83
CA ASP A 68 -28.35 2.83 -18.49
C ASP A 68 -27.59 1.87 -19.43
N SER A 69 -27.34 2.26 -20.69
CA SER A 69 -26.56 1.47 -21.64
C SER A 69 -25.04 1.66 -21.54
N ASN A 70 -24.56 2.48 -20.59
CA ASN A 70 -23.13 2.72 -20.42
C ASN A 70 -22.38 1.40 -20.14
N ALA A 71 -21.30 1.14 -20.89
CA ALA A 71 -20.57 -0.13 -20.85
C ALA A 71 -19.90 -0.45 -19.49
N LYS A 72 -19.77 0.55 -18.61
CA LYS A 72 -19.25 0.42 -17.24
C LYS A 72 -20.30 -0.11 -16.26
N ILE A 73 -21.57 -0.14 -16.66
CA ILE A 73 -22.66 -0.78 -15.91
C ILE A 73 -22.77 -2.23 -16.39
N LYS A 74 -22.72 -3.17 -15.44
CA LYS A 74 -22.81 -4.61 -15.70
C LYS A 74 -24.15 -5.14 -15.21
N TYR A 75 -24.91 -5.72 -16.11
CA TYR A 75 -26.19 -6.38 -15.81
C TYR A 75 -26.00 -7.89 -15.74
N GLU A 76 -26.47 -8.50 -14.66
CA GLU A 76 -26.46 -9.94 -14.42
C GLU A 76 -27.90 -10.47 -14.28
N GLY A 77 -28.12 -11.70 -14.75
CA GLY A 77 -29.46 -12.27 -14.96
C GLY A 77 -30.04 -11.84 -16.31
N LYS A 78 -31.33 -12.17 -16.54
CA LYS A 78 -32.02 -11.79 -17.77
C LYS A 78 -32.46 -10.32 -17.70
N TRP A 79 -32.04 -9.51 -18.65
CA TRP A 79 -32.47 -8.11 -18.81
C TRP A 79 -32.94 -7.86 -20.24
N ASP A 80 -34.05 -7.14 -20.37
CA ASP A 80 -34.50 -6.60 -21.65
C ASP A 80 -33.93 -5.19 -21.81
N ASN A 81 -33.23 -4.96 -22.93
CA ASN A 81 -32.70 -3.66 -23.33
C ASN A 81 -33.58 -3.06 -24.43
N ASN A 82 -34.28 -1.98 -24.10
CA ASN A 82 -35.09 -1.23 -25.06
C ASN A 82 -34.29 -0.02 -25.54
N THR A 83 -34.11 0.12 -26.85
CA THR A 83 -33.36 1.23 -27.46
C THR A 83 -34.24 2.36 -28.00
N ILE A 84 -35.57 2.24 -27.86
CA ILE A 84 -36.56 3.23 -28.28
C ILE A 84 -37.63 3.34 -27.18
N TYR A 85 -37.33 4.11 -26.14
CA TYR A 85 -38.22 4.37 -25.02
C TYR A 85 -38.24 5.88 -24.69
N PRO A 86 -39.17 6.67 -25.25
CA PRO A 86 -39.11 8.14 -25.24
C PRO A 86 -39.29 8.78 -23.86
N TYR A 87 -39.62 7.98 -22.84
CA TYR A 87 -39.78 8.44 -21.47
C TYR A 87 -38.51 8.33 -20.64
N SER A 88 -37.49 7.68 -21.18
CA SER A 88 -36.17 7.51 -20.58
C SER A 88 -35.20 8.59 -21.06
N TRP A 89 -34.16 8.84 -20.26
CA TRP A 89 -33.04 9.64 -20.72
C TRP A 89 -32.35 8.91 -21.89
N ASN A 90 -31.94 9.66 -22.91
CA ASN A 90 -31.36 9.14 -24.17
C ASN A 90 -32.21 8.09 -24.95
N GLY A 91 -33.43 7.79 -24.50
CA GLY A 91 -34.34 6.87 -25.17
C GLY A 91 -34.03 5.39 -24.95
N THR A 92 -33.13 5.05 -24.03
CA THR A 92 -32.72 3.68 -23.70
C THR A 92 -33.28 3.25 -22.35
N ARG A 93 -33.48 1.94 -22.16
CA ARG A 93 -34.01 1.42 -20.89
C ARG A 93 -33.65 -0.04 -20.66
N HIS A 94 -33.08 -0.33 -19.49
CA HIS A 94 -32.88 -1.69 -18.98
C HIS A 94 -33.96 -2.04 -17.96
N ILE A 95 -34.70 -3.10 -18.25
CA ILE A 95 -35.77 -3.62 -17.39
C ILE A 95 -35.63 -5.13 -17.18
N SER A 96 -35.95 -5.61 -15.99
CA SER A 96 -35.99 -7.04 -15.71
C SER A 96 -37.03 -7.39 -14.65
N ASP A 97 -37.74 -8.51 -14.83
CA ASP A 97 -38.54 -9.21 -13.82
C ASP A 97 -37.87 -10.50 -13.32
N SER A 98 -36.65 -10.79 -13.78
CA SER A 98 -35.93 -12.02 -13.42
C SER A 98 -35.71 -12.10 -11.90
N PRO A 99 -35.83 -13.29 -11.28
CA PRO A 99 -35.61 -13.45 -9.84
C PRO A 99 -34.15 -13.24 -9.40
N ASP A 100 -33.20 -13.31 -10.34
CA ASP A 100 -31.76 -13.13 -10.16
C ASP A 100 -31.24 -11.79 -10.71
N LYS A 101 -32.14 -10.86 -11.08
CA LYS A 101 -31.76 -9.58 -11.69
C LYS A 101 -30.92 -8.74 -10.74
N LEU A 102 -29.78 -8.32 -11.28
CA LEU A 102 -28.78 -7.56 -10.54
C LEU A 102 -28.03 -6.66 -11.52
N LEU A 103 -27.63 -5.48 -11.08
CA LEU A 103 -26.63 -4.67 -11.77
C LEU A 103 -25.49 -4.26 -10.84
N LYS A 104 -24.30 -4.11 -11.42
CA LYS A 104 -23.07 -3.70 -10.74
C LYS A 104 -22.43 -2.55 -11.48
N PHE A 105 -21.84 -1.63 -10.73
CA PHE A 105 -20.96 -0.62 -11.27
C PHE A 105 -20.02 -0.11 -10.18
N ASN A 106 -18.97 0.60 -10.60
CA ASN A 106 -18.04 1.23 -9.69
C ASN A 106 -17.92 2.70 -10.04
N PHE A 107 -17.74 3.56 -9.05
CA PHE A 107 -17.47 4.98 -9.31
C PHE A 107 -16.47 5.53 -8.32
N LYS A 108 -15.66 6.49 -8.75
CA LYS A 108 -14.89 7.35 -7.87
C LYS A 108 -15.68 8.62 -7.61
N GLY A 109 -15.89 9.03 -6.37
CA GLY A 109 -16.59 10.28 -6.06
C GLY A 109 -17.25 10.27 -4.69
N SER A 110 -17.99 11.34 -4.38
CA SER A 110 -18.61 11.52 -3.05
C SER A 110 -20.14 11.39 -3.03
N LYS A 111 -20.77 11.26 -4.21
CA LYS A 111 -22.24 11.28 -4.35
C LYS A 111 -22.74 10.34 -5.44
N LEU A 112 -23.92 9.78 -5.22
CA LEU A 112 -24.61 8.85 -6.11
C LEU A 112 -26.12 9.14 -6.15
N ARG A 113 -26.70 9.11 -7.35
CA ARG A 113 -28.15 9.06 -7.57
C ARG A 113 -28.52 7.95 -8.54
N ILE A 114 -29.67 7.33 -8.30
CA ILE A 114 -30.29 6.36 -9.22
C ILE A 114 -31.55 6.95 -9.79
N ILE A 115 -31.63 6.97 -11.12
CA ILE A 115 -32.76 7.47 -11.88
C ILE A 115 -33.45 6.28 -12.54
N VAL A 116 -34.78 6.24 -12.42
CA VAL A 116 -35.60 5.10 -12.88
C VAL A 116 -36.87 5.57 -13.55
N ASN A 117 -37.46 4.73 -14.39
CA ASN A 117 -38.87 4.85 -14.73
C ASN A 117 -39.70 4.11 -13.67
N THR A 118 -40.61 4.84 -13.03
CA THR A 118 -41.48 4.26 -12.00
C THR A 118 -42.78 3.74 -12.59
N SER A 119 -43.38 2.70 -12.01
CA SER A 119 -44.73 2.23 -12.37
C SER A 119 -45.36 1.42 -11.22
N SER A 120 -46.68 1.30 -11.21
CA SER A 120 -47.44 0.53 -10.20
C SER A 120 -47.07 -0.96 -10.11
N ASN A 121 -46.50 -1.53 -11.19
CA ASN A 121 -46.04 -2.92 -11.24
C ASN A 121 -44.53 -3.11 -10.99
N ARG A 122 -43.83 -2.05 -10.56
CA ARG A 122 -42.42 -2.11 -10.15
C ARG A 122 -42.26 -2.56 -8.70
N SER A 123 -41.02 -2.76 -8.29
CA SER A 123 -40.69 -3.14 -6.92
C SER A 123 -40.77 -1.97 -5.94
N GLU A 124 -41.28 -2.24 -4.74
CA GLU A 124 -41.27 -1.31 -3.60
C GLU A 124 -39.99 -1.42 -2.76
N SER A 125 -39.18 -2.45 -2.97
CA SER A 125 -38.05 -2.80 -2.09
C SER A 125 -36.86 -3.32 -2.90
N VAL A 126 -36.24 -2.40 -3.64
CA VAL A 126 -34.99 -2.65 -4.36
C VAL A 126 -33.82 -2.44 -3.40
N ASN A 127 -32.92 -3.42 -3.31
CA ASN A 127 -31.73 -3.33 -2.45
C ASN A 127 -30.55 -2.73 -3.23
N ILE A 128 -29.97 -1.65 -2.73
CA ILE A 128 -28.71 -1.08 -3.20
C ILE A 128 -27.64 -1.23 -2.12
N ILE A 129 -26.51 -1.82 -2.47
CA ILE A 129 -25.37 -2.07 -1.60
C ILE A 129 -24.23 -1.18 -2.09
N ILE A 130 -23.69 -0.34 -1.20
CA ILE A 130 -22.55 0.54 -1.48
C ILE A 130 -21.46 0.17 -0.48
N ASP A 131 -20.32 -0.30 -0.97
CA ASP A 131 -19.18 -0.76 -0.13
C ASP A 131 -19.58 -1.78 0.96
N GLY A 132 -20.56 -2.64 0.66
CA GLY A 132 -21.09 -3.63 1.61
C GLY A 132 -22.20 -3.12 2.53
N GLU A 133 -22.44 -1.81 2.60
CA GLU A 133 -23.56 -1.24 3.35
C GLU A 133 -24.85 -1.26 2.49
N SER A 134 -25.94 -1.78 3.07
CA SER A 134 -27.20 -2.02 2.35
C SER A 134 -28.24 -0.93 2.64
N TYR A 135 -28.90 -0.46 1.58
CA TYR A 135 -30.00 0.48 1.60
C TYR A 135 -31.14 -0.03 0.75
N VAL A 136 -32.33 0.55 0.91
CA VAL A 136 -33.52 0.17 0.14
C VAL A 136 -34.15 1.40 -0.48
N PHE A 137 -34.61 1.26 -1.73
CA PHE A 137 -35.43 2.26 -2.40
C PHE A 137 -36.59 1.61 -3.16
N SER A 138 -37.60 2.43 -3.48
CA SER A 138 -38.76 2.01 -4.25
C SER A 138 -38.65 2.50 -5.68
N THR A 139 -39.05 1.66 -6.62
CA THR A 139 -39.31 2.03 -8.02
C THR A 139 -40.81 2.00 -8.35
N LYS A 140 -41.65 1.65 -7.37
CA LYS A 140 -43.10 1.66 -7.50
C LYS A 140 -43.65 3.04 -7.15
N PHE A 141 -44.16 3.70 -8.17
CA PHE A 141 -44.92 4.93 -8.05
C PHE A 141 -46.07 4.92 -9.06
N THR A 142 -47.22 5.46 -8.66
CA THR A 142 -48.42 5.57 -9.49
C THR A 142 -48.55 7.00 -9.97
N SER A 143 -48.22 7.28 -11.25
CA SER A 143 -48.59 8.56 -11.85
C SER A 143 -50.08 8.55 -12.21
N SER A 144 -50.80 9.64 -11.91
CA SER A 144 -52.20 9.81 -12.28
C SER A 144 -52.40 10.06 -13.78
N THR A 145 -51.31 10.30 -14.53
CA THR A 145 -51.31 10.75 -15.93
C THR A 145 -50.95 9.65 -16.93
N GLY A 146 -50.54 8.45 -16.47
CA GLY A 146 -50.13 7.34 -17.33
C GLY A 146 -48.80 7.53 -18.07
N ILE A 147 -48.19 8.71 -17.98
CA ILE A 147 -46.84 9.01 -18.47
C ILE A 147 -45.85 8.62 -17.38
N LEU A 148 -44.76 7.93 -17.74
CA LEU A 148 -43.74 7.42 -16.80
C LEU A 148 -42.42 8.19 -16.95
N PRO A 149 -42.34 9.46 -16.50
CA PRO A 149 -41.08 10.21 -16.56
C PRO A 149 -40.02 9.56 -15.66
N THR A 150 -38.78 9.99 -15.83
CA THR A 150 -37.65 9.53 -15.03
C THR A 150 -37.65 10.23 -13.67
N TYR A 151 -37.58 9.43 -12.61
CA TYR A 151 -37.60 9.91 -11.22
C TYR A 151 -36.27 9.64 -10.54
N LEU A 152 -35.87 10.58 -9.68
CA LEU A 152 -34.82 10.34 -8.70
C LEU A 152 -35.34 9.35 -7.65
N ALA A 153 -34.89 8.10 -7.70
CA ALA A 153 -35.40 7.04 -6.82
C ALA A 153 -34.53 6.83 -5.57
N PHE A 154 -33.25 7.17 -5.67
CA PHE A 154 -32.29 7.03 -4.58
C PHE A 154 -31.23 8.12 -4.67
N GLU A 155 -30.80 8.63 -3.52
CA GLU A 155 -29.71 9.60 -3.42
C GLU A 155 -28.84 9.31 -2.18
N LYS A 156 -27.53 9.46 -2.35
CA LYS A 156 -26.53 9.47 -1.27
C LYS A 156 -25.49 10.56 -1.54
N THR A 157 -25.32 11.52 -0.64
CA THR A 157 -24.50 12.74 -0.88
C THR A 157 -23.30 12.94 0.04
N ASN A 158 -23.06 12.02 0.97
CA ASN A 158 -22.00 12.13 2.00
C ASN A 158 -21.14 10.87 2.02
N LEU A 159 -20.72 10.39 0.86
CA LEU A 159 -19.77 9.29 0.76
C LEU A 159 -18.33 9.84 0.85
N GLU A 160 -17.42 9.05 1.41
CA GLU A 160 -16.00 9.35 1.36
C GLU A 160 -15.55 9.45 -0.10
N ASN A 161 -14.74 10.45 -0.47
CA ASN A 161 -14.31 10.59 -1.86
C ASN A 161 -13.25 9.54 -2.26
N LYS A 162 -13.71 8.31 -2.51
CA LYS A 162 -12.91 7.15 -2.90
C LYS A 162 -13.61 6.39 -4.03
N ILE A 163 -13.09 5.21 -4.36
CA ILE A 163 -13.75 4.27 -5.25
C ILE A 163 -14.78 3.48 -4.44
N HIS A 164 -16.00 3.46 -4.96
CA HIS A 164 -17.12 2.73 -4.40
C HIS A 164 -17.54 1.57 -5.29
N ASN A 165 -17.84 0.43 -4.67
CA ASN A 165 -18.48 -0.69 -5.34
C ASN A 165 -19.99 -0.63 -5.08
N VAL A 166 -20.79 -0.64 -6.15
CA VAL A 166 -22.24 -0.58 -6.06
C VAL A 166 -22.86 -1.82 -6.68
N VAL A 167 -23.78 -2.44 -5.93
CA VAL A 167 -24.60 -3.56 -6.39
C VAL A 167 -26.07 -3.24 -6.13
N ILE A 168 -26.90 -3.28 -7.17
CA ILE A 168 -28.36 -3.14 -7.06
C ILE A 168 -28.99 -4.47 -7.42
N LYS A 169 -29.84 -5.01 -6.53
CA LYS A 169 -30.50 -6.30 -6.73
C LYS A 169 -31.93 -6.30 -6.20
N ASP A 170 -32.76 -7.12 -6.83
CA ASP A 170 -34.16 -7.27 -6.43
C ASP A 170 -34.64 -8.71 -6.64
N THR A 171 -35.11 -9.33 -5.55
CA THR A 171 -35.60 -10.72 -5.53
C THR A 171 -37.12 -10.83 -5.40
N THR A 172 -37.85 -9.71 -5.49
CA THR A 172 -39.30 -9.65 -5.24
C THR A 172 -40.14 -10.22 -6.40
N GLY A 173 -39.51 -10.59 -7.51
CA GLY A 173 -40.17 -11.01 -8.76
C GLY A 173 -40.94 -9.89 -9.48
N ARG A 174 -40.88 -8.65 -8.97
CA ARG A 174 -41.41 -7.46 -9.65
C ARG A 174 -40.38 -6.91 -10.63
N TYR A 175 -40.85 -6.07 -11.56
CA TYR A 175 -39.97 -5.37 -12.48
C TYR A 175 -39.07 -4.38 -11.74
N LEU A 176 -37.77 -4.45 -12.03
CA LEU A 176 -36.77 -3.41 -11.77
C LEU A 176 -36.44 -2.72 -13.09
N ASP A 177 -36.24 -1.42 -13.00
CA ASP A 177 -36.12 -0.49 -14.10
C ASP A 177 -35.03 0.51 -13.76
N ILE A 178 -34.05 0.66 -14.65
CA ILE A 178 -32.94 1.61 -14.48
C ILE A 178 -32.85 2.43 -15.76
N ASP A 179 -32.76 3.74 -15.57
CA ASP A 179 -32.70 4.72 -16.66
C ASP A 179 -31.33 5.41 -16.72
N ALA A 180 -30.84 5.88 -15.57
CA ALA A 180 -29.55 6.56 -15.53
C ALA A 180 -28.94 6.54 -14.12
N ILE A 181 -27.66 6.84 -14.06
CA ILE A 181 -26.90 6.98 -12.83
C ILE A 181 -26.25 8.36 -12.83
N ASP A 182 -26.46 9.15 -11.78
CA ASP A 182 -25.65 10.35 -11.56
C ASP A 182 -24.57 10.10 -10.52
N VAL A 183 -23.35 10.54 -10.83
CA VAL A 183 -22.25 10.61 -9.86
C VAL A 183 -21.60 11.99 -9.91
N GLU A 184 -21.05 12.45 -8.79
CA GLU A 184 -20.25 13.70 -8.76
C GLU A 184 -18.87 13.49 -9.40
N GLY A 185 -18.28 12.30 -9.24
CA GLY A 185 -16.97 11.98 -9.81
C GLY A 185 -17.05 11.27 -11.17
N THR A 186 -16.65 10.00 -11.27
CA THR A 186 -16.60 9.27 -12.55
C THR A 186 -16.96 7.80 -12.37
N LEU A 187 -17.80 7.26 -13.26
CA LEU A 187 -18.01 5.82 -13.40
C LEU A 187 -16.75 5.14 -13.94
N LEU A 188 -16.37 4.01 -13.35
CA LEU A 188 -15.14 3.27 -13.64
C LEU A 188 -15.45 1.94 -14.31
N SER A 189 -14.71 1.61 -15.36
CA SER A 189 -14.61 0.25 -15.88
C SER A 189 -13.81 -0.63 -14.91
N GLU A 190 -13.99 -1.94 -15.01
CA GLU A 190 -13.34 -2.93 -14.15
C GLU A 190 -11.81 -2.79 -14.12
N ASN A 191 -11.22 -2.45 -15.27
CA ASN A 191 -9.77 -2.27 -15.40
C ASN A 191 -9.23 -0.96 -14.79
N GLU A 192 -10.11 0.01 -14.49
CA GLU A 192 -9.75 1.29 -13.87
C GLU A 192 -9.83 1.25 -12.34
N ILE A 193 -10.33 0.15 -11.78
CA ILE A 193 -10.36 -0.08 -10.34
C ILE A 193 -8.94 -0.49 -9.93
N PRO A 194 -8.25 0.27 -9.06
CA PRO A 194 -7.01 -0.19 -8.46
C PRO A 194 -7.32 -1.54 -7.83
N ASN A 195 -6.58 -2.57 -8.26
CA ASN A 195 -6.69 -3.88 -7.64
C ASN A 195 -6.50 -3.64 -6.15
N GLY A 196 -7.49 -3.97 -5.31
CA GLY A 196 -7.50 -3.69 -3.86
C GLY A 196 -6.43 -4.46 -3.10
N GLU A 197 -5.40 -4.89 -3.82
CA GLU A 197 -4.31 -5.69 -3.38
C GLU A 197 -3.24 -4.81 -2.76
N SER A 198 -2.85 -5.16 -1.54
CA SER A 198 -1.79 -4.45 -0.81
C SER A 198 -1.04 -5.44 0.05
N ILE A 199 0.24 -5.17 0.30
CA ILE A 199 1.05 -5.89 1.28
C ILE A 199 1.70 -4.90 2.23
N THR A 200 1.68 -5.20 3.53
CA THR A 200 2.37 -4.43 4.58
C THR A 200 3.12 -5.36 5.52
N LEU A 201 4.21 -4.87 6.13
CA LEU A 201 4.90 -5.55 7.23
C LEU A 201 4.54 -4.90 8.56
N ASP A 202 4.50 -5.70 9.63
CA ASP A 202 4.34 -5.24 11.01
C ASP A 202 5.51 -4.37 11.50
N LYS A 203 6.70 -4.57 10.91
CA LYS A 203 7.92 -3.83 11.20
C LYS A 203 8.66 -3.51 9.89
N ASN A 204 9.21 -2.30 9.80
CA ASN A 204 10.05 -1.88 8.66
C ASN A 204 11.55 -1.82 9.01
N ASN A 205 11.91 -2.02 10.28
CA ASN A 205 13.29 -2.09 10.74
C ASN A 205 13.42 -3.05 11.94
N LEU A 206 14.48 -3.86 11.96
CA LEU A 206 14.84 -4.76 13.05
C LEU A 206 16.32 -4.61 13.39
N GLU A 207 16.64 -4.40 14.66
CA GLU A 207 18.00 -4.53 15.16
C GLU A 207 18.15 -5.84 15.92
N LEU A 208 19.04 -6.71 15.48
CA LEU A 208 19.25 -8.05 16.04
C LEU A 208 20.71 -8.23 16.47
N LEU A 209 20.94 -9.06 17.47
CA LEU A 209 22.29 -9.55 17.78
C LEU A 209 22.62 -10.76 16.91
N GLU A 210 23.88 -10.92 16.53
CA GLU A 210 24.35 -12.11 15.81
C GLU A 210 23.94 -13.40 16.55
N GLY A 211 23.33 -14.34 15.82
CA GLY A 211 22.78 -15.58 16.36
C GLY A 211 21.34 -15.50 16.89
N SER A 212 20.76 -14.30 17.00
CA SER A 212 19.35 -14.14 17.40
C SER A 212 18.37 -14.21 16.22
N GLN A 213 17.09 -14.36 16.53
CA GLN A 213 15.99 -14.44 15.58
C GLN A 213 14.83 -13.54 16.00
N ASP A 214 14.07 -13.03 15.04
CA ASP A 214 12.76 -12.38 15.24
C ASP A 214 11.89 -12.64 14.00
N LYS A 215 10.59 -12.39 14.12
CA LYS A 215 9.60 -12.61 13.06
C LYS A 215 9.14 -11.29 12.44
N LEU A 216 9.01 -11.30 11.12
CA LEU A 216 8.22 -10.33 10.35
C LEU A 216 6.89 -10.96 9.97
N THR A 217 5.81 -10.19 10.08
CA THR A 217 4.47 -10.61 9.67
C THR A 217 4.01 -9.75 8.51
N ALA A 218 3.74 -10.39 7.37
CA ALA A 218 3.11 -9.75 6.23
C ALA A 218 1.58 -9.82 6.36
N THR A 219 0.90 -8.71 6.07
CA THR A 219 -0.55 -8.66 5.92
C THR A 219 -0.87 -8.33 4.47
N VAL A 220 -1.62 -9.21 3.80
CA VAL A 220 -2.03 -9.03 2.40
C VAL A 220 -3.53 -8.78 2.33
N THR A 221 -3.94 -7.86 1.47
CA THR A 221 -5.35 -7.70 1.08
C THR A 221 -5.49 -8.17 -0.37
N PRO A 222 -6.52 -8.94 -0.73
CA PRO A 222 -7.25 -9.82 0.19
C PRO A 222 -6.32 -10.89 0.80
N ASP A 223 -6.67 -11.42 1.97
CA ASP A 223 -5.82 -12.30 2.83
C ASP A 223 -5.54 -13.70 2.26
N THR A 224 -5.82 -13.93 0.96
CA THR A 224 -5.70 -15.24 0.32
C THR A 224 -4.41 -15.41 -0.48
N ALA A 225 -3.53 -14.41 -0.51
CA ALA A 225 -2.37 -14.42 -1.37
C ALA A 225 -1.12 -14.98 -0.66
N ASN A 226 -0.35 -15.79 -1.38
CA ASN A 226 0.91 -16.32 -0.89
C ASN A 226 2.00 -15.23 -0.90
N VAL A 227 2.89 -15.27 0.09
CA VAL A 227 4.01 -14.33 0.23
C VAL A 227 5.34 -15.07 0.07
N ILE A 228 6.17 -14.57 -0.84
CA ILE A 228 7.54 -15.04 -1.08
C ILE A 228 8.50 -14.10 -0.35
N TRP A 229 9.39 -14.68 0.47
CA TRP A 229 10.37 -13.95 1.25
C TRP A 229 11.78 -14.08 0.64
N THR A 230 12.53 -12.97 0.61
CA THR A 230 13.93 -12.95 0.16
C THR A 230 14.78 -12.04 1.02
N SER A 231 16.10 -12.32 1.08
CA SER A 231 17.10 -11.44 1.69
C SER A 231 18.01 -10.85 0.61
N SER A 232 18.42 -9.58 0.78
CA SER A 232 19.42 -8.95 -0.08
C SER A 232 20.83 -9.50 0.15
N ASP A 233 21.13 -10.04 1.33
CA ASP A 233 22.41 -10.66 1.67
C ASP A 233 22.22 -11.76 2.74
N GLU A 234 22.11 -13.00 2.28
CA GLU A 234 21.98 -14.18 3.15
C GLU A 234 23.22 -14.48 4.01
N SER A 235 24.36 -13.79 3.79
CA SER A 235 25.51 -13.89 4.70
C SER A 235 25.39 -13.01 5.94
N ILE A 236 24.43 -12.07 5.95
CA ILE A 236 24.15 -11.13 7.06
C ILE A 236 22.87 -11.55 7.79
N ALA A 237 21.78 -11.75 7.05
CA ALA A 237 20.51 -12.23 7.61
C ALA A 237 19.75 -13.09 6.60
N THR A 238 19.14 -14.17 7.08
CA THR A 238 18.23 -15.03 6.28
C THR A 238 16.80 -14.87 6.73
N VAL A 239 15.85 -15.24 5.87
CA VAL A 239 14.42 -15.27 6.19
C VAL A 239 13.82 -16.58 5.64
N ASP A 240 12.97 -17.24 6.42
CA ASP A 240 12.26 -18.44 5.97
C ASP A 240 10.90 -18.12 5.32
N GLN A 241 10.22 -19.14 4.79
CA GLN A 241 8.90 -18.99 4.15
C GLN A 241 7.80 -18.45 5.08
N ASN A 242 8.00 -18.48 6.39
CA ASN A 242 7.04 -18.01 7.39
C ASN A 242 7.38 -16.59 7.91
N GLY A 243 8.40 -15.94 7.34
CA GLY A 243 8.87 -14.61 7.77
C GLY A 243 9.77 -14.64 9.01
N ASN A 244 10.31 -15.79 9.42
CA ASN A 244 11.27 -15.85 10.54
C ASN A 244 12.65 -15.41 10.05
N VAL A 245 13.18 -14.34 10.61
CA VAL A 245 14.48 -13.76 10.27
C VAL A 245 15.55 -14.28 11.23
N THR A 246 16.68 -14.72 10.70
CA THR A 246 17.86 -15.14 11.49
C THR A 246 19.04 -14.22 11.22
N ALA A 247 19.62 -13.65 12.27
CA ALA A 247 20.81 -12.81 12.19
C ALA A 247 22.09 -13.67 12.19
N LEU A 248 22.91 -13.56 11.15
CA LEU A 248 24.07 -14.43 10.95
C LEU A 248 25.41 -13.72 11.14
N ARG A 249 25.53 -12.46 10.72
CA ARG A 249 26.79 -11.71 10.79
C ARG A 249 26.52 -10.22 10.89
N GLU A 250 27.38 -9.51 11.62
CA GLU A 250 27.35 -8.04 11.69
C GLU A 250 27.27 -7.39 10.29
N GLY A 251 26.29 -6.50 10.12
CA GLY A 251 26.01 -5.85 8.85
C GLY A 251 24.55 -5.40 8.72
N GLU A 252 24.17 -5.01 7.51
CA GLU A 252 22.82 -4.61 7.15
C GLU A 252 22.32 -5.43 5.96
N ALA A 253 21.08 -5.92 6.04
CA ALA A 253 20.40 -6.63 4.95
C ALA A 253 18.94 -6.16 4.84
N ILE A 254 18.37 -6.19 3.64
CA ILE A 254 16.96 -5.87 3.39
C ILE A 254 16.21 -7.18 3.17
N ILE A 255 15.17 -7.41 3.97
CA ILE A 255 14.21 -8.49 3.76
C ILE A 255 13.04 -7.97 2.95
N THR A 256 12.67 -8.71 1.89
CA THR A 256 11.54 -8.38 1.01
C THR A 256 10.47 -9.46 1.11
N ALA A 257 9.22 -9.03 1.32
CA ALA A 257 8.02 -9.85 1.20
C ALA A 257 7.31 -9.47 -0.12
N LYS A 258 7.17 -10.42 -1.05
CA LYS A 258 6.53 -10.23 -2.35
C LYS A 258 5.27 -11.08 -2.44
N VAL A 259 4.16 -10.50 -2.88
CA VAL A 259 2.95 -11.29 -3.16
C VAL A 259 3.16 -12.09 -4.45
N GLU A 260 2.96 -13.41 -4.36
CA GLU A 260 3.17 -14.34 -5.48
C GLU A 260 2.35 -13.92 -6.72
N ASN A 261 2.96 -14.01 -7.91
CA ASN A 261 2.36 -13.61 -9.20
C ASN A 261 1.97 -12.12 -9.36
N THR A 262 2.47 -11.23 -8.50
CA THR A 262 2.25 -9.77 -8.62
C THR A 262 3.58 -9.00 -8.60
N GLU A 263 3.53 -7.67 -8.68
CA GLU A 263 4.69 -6.80 -8.39
C GLU A 263 4.57 -6.08 -7.03
N LEU A 264 3.62 -6.50 -6.17
CA LEU A 264 3.43 -5.93 -4.85
C LEU A 264 4.49 -6.44 -3.87
N VAL A 265 5.19 -5.51 -3.22
CA VAL A 265 6.26 -5.79 -2.27
C VAL A 265 6.17 -4.91 -1.02
N ALA A 266 6.66 -5.45 0.10
CA ALA A 266 6.98 -4.69 1.31
C ALA A 266 8.38 -5.09 1.80
N THR A 267 9.10 -4.16 2.42
CA THR A 267 10.51 -4.36 2.82
C THR A 267 10.76 -3.97 4.27
N ALA A 268 11.73 -4.63 4.89
CA ALA A 268 12.25 -4.29 6.21
C ALA A 268 13.79 -4.30 6.21
N THR A 269 14.40 -3.30 6.84
CA THR A 269 15.85 -3.24 7.05
C THR A 269 16.23 -4.02 8.30
N ILE A 270 17.19 -4.92 8.19
CA ILE A 270 17.74 -5.72 9.28
C ILE A 270 19.16 -5.25 9.57
N ILE A 271 19.39 -4.75 10.78
CA ILE A 271 20.70 -4.33 11.27
C ILE A 271 21.17 -5.39 12.26
N VAL A 272 22.19 -6.16 11.88
CA VAL A 272 22.81 -7.14 12.76
C VAL A 272 23.99 -6.51 13.47
N LYS A 273 23.93 -6.50 14.80
CA LYS A 273 25.01 -6.08 15.69
C LYS A 273 25.77 -7.33 16.16
N LYS A 274 27.08 -7.19 16.27
CA LYS A 274 27.93 -8.28 16.77
C LYS A 274 27.51 -8.70 18.17
N LEU A 275 27.43 -10.02 18.39
CA LEU A 275 27.29 -10.56 19.73
C LEU A 275 28.60 -10.31 20.47
N ASN A 276 28.58 -9.42 21.47
CA ASN A 276 29.72 -9.25 22.37
C ASN A 276 29.78 -10.49 23.28
N ASN A 277 30.42 -11.56 22.79
CA ASN A 277 30.75 -12.78 23.52
C ASN A 277 31.85 -12.54 24.56
N GLU A 278 31.70 -11.52 25.41
CA GLU A 278 32.48 -11.43 26.63
C GLU A 278 31.57 -11.87 27.79
N SER A 279 31.16 -13.14 27.79
CA SER A 279 30.62 -13.75 29.00
C SER A 279 31.73 -13.81 30.04
N SER A 280 31.89 -12.73 30.81
CA SER A 280 31.53 -12.83 32.21
C SER A 280 31.90 -14.14 32.94
N ASN A 281 33.17 -14.48 33.21
CA ASN A 281 33.49 -15.72 33.93
C ASN A 281 34.47 -15.56 35.11
N ALA A 282 34.92 -14.34 35.41
CA ALA A 282 35.70 -14.06 36.60
C ALA A 282 35.63 -12.58 36.99
N ILE A 283 35.70 -12.31 38.29
CA ILE A 283 36.05 -10.99 38.82
C ILE A 283 37.55 -10.94 39.11
N LEU A 284 38.25 -10.03 38.44
CA LEU A 284 39.63 -9.65 38.76
C LEU A 284 39.61 -8.40 39.65
N SER A 285 40.07 -8.54 40.89
CA SER A 285 40.16 -7.45 41.87
C SER A 285 41.63 -7.04 42.04
N ILE A 286 42.00 -5.84 41.64
CA ILE A 286 43.39 -5.33 41.69
C ILE A 286 43.49 -4.28 42.79
N THR A 287 44.36 -4.49 43.77
CA THR A 287 44.67 -3.53 44.82
C THR A 287 45.96 -2.79 44.48
N LEU A 288 45.89 -1.47 44.44
CA LEU A 288 47.01 -0.60 44.11
C LEU A 288 47.85 -0.28 45.36
N VAL A 289 49.09 0.18 45.15
CA VAL A 289 50.03 0.58 46.22
C VAL A 289 49.52 1.69 47.14
N ASN A 290 48.51 2.45 46.71
CA ASN A 290 47.84 3.47 47.53
C ASN A 290 46.62 2.93 48.30
N GLY A 291 46.37 1.62 48.25
CA GLY A 291 45.25 0.94 48.92
C GLY A 291 43.92 0.99 48.17
N ILE A 292 43.84 1.63 46.99
CA ILE A 292 42.61 1.63 46.17
C ILE A 292 42.48 0.28 45.47
N THR A 293 41.31 -0.33 45.59
CA THR A 293 40.93 -1.55 44.87
C THR A 293 40.08 -1.23 43.64
N LYS A 294 40.36 -1.89 42.52
CA LYS A 294 39.58 -1.81 41.28
C LYS A 294 39.11 -3.19 40.88
N GLU A 295 37.83 -3.34 40.59
CA GLU A 295 37.24 -4.60 40.17
C GLU A 295 36.85 -4.56 38.70
N TYR A 296 37.13 -5.67 38.01
CA TYR A 296 36.86 -5.88 36.61
C TYR A 296 36.12 -7.20 36.45
N ASP A 297 34.98 -7.14 35.79
CA ASP A 297 34.28 -8.31 35.31
C ASP A 297 34.89 -8.71 33.96
N VAL A 298 35.58 -9.86 33.89
CA VAL A 298 36.45 -10.24 32.78
C VAL A 298 36.20 -11.65 32.26
N THR A 299 36.41 -11.85 30.96
CA THR A 299 36.51 -13.19 30.39
C THR A 299 37.81 -13.90 30.74
N ASN A 300 37.84 -15.22 30.55
CA ASN A 300 39.01 -16.09 30.63
C ASN A 300 40.13 -15.58 29.72
N THR A 301 39.78 -15.08 28.54
CA THR A 301 40.75 -14.51 27.61
C THR A 301 41.43 -13.27 28.20
N VAL A 302 40.64 -12.31 28.70
CA VAL A 302 41.18 -11.09 29.30
C VAL A 302 41.97 -11.41 30.58
N LEU A 303 41.46 -12.32 31.42
CA LEU A 303 42.13 -12.78 32.62
C LEU A 303 43.49 -13.42 32.31
N ASN A 304 43.55 -14.38 31.38
CA ASN A 304 44.80 -15.04 31.00
C ASN A 304 45.80 -14.07 30.40
N ASN A 305 45.34 -13.10 29.60
CA ASN A 305 46.20 -12.05 29.07
C ASN A 305 46.77 -11.17 30.18
N TYR A 306 45.95 -10.83 31.19
CA TYR A 306 46.40 -10.06 32.35
C TYR A 306 47.45 -10.82 33.15
N LEU A 307 47.21 -12.11 33.47
CA LEU A 307 48.14 -12.93 34.24
C LEU A 307 49.49 -13.07 33.53
N ASN A 308 49.47 -13.41 32.23
CA ASN A 308 50.69 -13.52 31.41
C ASN A 308 51.46 -12.18 31.32
N TRP A 309 50.74 -11.06 31.19
CA TRP A 309 51.35 -9.74 31.22
C TRP A 309 51.94 -9.44 32.59
N PHE A 310 51.22 -9.70 33.68
CA PHE A 310 51.65 -9.36 35.03
C PHE A 310 52.95 -10.09 35.42
N GLU A 311 53.09 -11.35 35.01
CA GLU A 311 54.30 -12.15 35.26
C GLU A 311 55.52 -11.67 34.47
N SER A 312 55.32 -11.18 33.25
CA SER A 312 56.42 -10.78 32.34
C SER A 312 56.75 -9.28 32.37
N ALA A 313 55.80 -8.45 32.79
CA ALA A 313 55.95 -7.02 32.87
C ALA A 313 56.83 -6.59 34.04
N GLN A 314 57.44 -5.42 33.92
CA GLN A 314 58.22 -4.76 34.95
C GLN A 314 58.03 -3.25 34.83
N GLY A 315 58.25 -2.52 35.92
CA GLY A 315 58.39 -1.08 35.87
C GLY A 315 57.09 -0.36 35.49
N THR A 316 57.22 0.55 34.52
CA THR A 316 56.12 1.38 34.04
C THR A 316 55.27 0.74 32.94
N SER A 317 55.41 -0.57 32.70
CA SER A 317 54.56 -1.30 31.75
C SER A 317 53.09 -1.17 32.15
N THR A 318 52.18 -1.17 31.17
CA THR A 318 50.74 -1.02 31.44
C THR A 318 49.90 -2.13 30.84
N PHE A 319 48.82 -2.49 31.55
CA PHE A 319 47.74 -3.33 31.03
C PHE A 319 46.49 -2.50 30.80
N LYS A 320 45.80 -2.78 29.70
CA LYS A 320 44.61 -2.05 29.28
C LYS A 320 43.34 -2.82 29.64
N PHE A 321 42.41 -2.15 30.30
CA PHE A 321 41.03 -2.61 30.49
C PHE A 321 40.06 -1.72 29.72
N SER A 322 39.07 -2.34 29.07
CA SER A 322 37.96 -1.63 28.42
C SER A 322 36.73 -1.67 29.34
N LYS A 323 36.05 -0.53 29.50
CA LYS A 323 34.84 -0.37 30.31
C LYS A 323 33.76 0.33 29.49
N THR A 324 32.50 0.05 29.80
CA THR A 324 31.34 0.78 29.27
C THR A 324 30.73 1.57 30.42
N ILE A 325 30.78 2.91 30.36
CA ILE A 325 30.30 3.79 31.44
C ILE A 325 29.43 4.86 30.81
N SER A 326 28.12 4.83 31.02
CA SER A 326 27.21 5.88 30.51
C SER A 326 27.65 7.28 30.97
N PRO A 327 27.71 8.30 30.09
CA PRO A 327 27.28 8.32 28.68
C PRO A 327 28.33 7.84 27.65
N TYR A 328 29.51 7.43 28.09
CA TYR A 328 30.61 7.01 27.23
C TYR A 328 30.46 5.56 26.76
N LYS A 329 30.38 5.38 25.44
CA LYS A 329 30.28 4.07 24.81
C LYS A 329 31.52 3.20 25.02
N ASN A 330 32.71 3.81 25.13
CA ASN A 330 33.97 3.12 25.36
C ASN A 330 34.87 3.95 26.29
N VAL A 331 35.26 3.38 27.42
CA VAL A 331 36.25 3.94 28.35
C VAL A 331 37.43 2.98 28.39
N THR A 332 38.65 3.50 28.25
CA THR A 332 39.87 2.71 28.39
C THR A 332 40.59 3.11 29.66
N GLU A 333 40.97 2.12 30.47
CA GLU A 333 41.75 2.30 31.68
C GLU A 333 43.10 1.58 31.56
N TYR A 334 44.16 2.21 32.03
CA TYR A 334 45.52 1.65 32.04
C TYR A 334 45.98 1.45 33.48
N ILE A 335 46.40 0.23 33.82
CA ILE A 335 47.00 -0.11 35.11
C ILE A 335 48.51 -0.27 34.91
N VAL A 336 49.29 0.50 35.66
CA VAL A 336 50.75 0.45 35.64
C VAL A 336 51.23 -0.67 36.57
N HIS A 337 52.14 -1.52 36.10
CA HIS A 337 52.65 -2.69 36.81
C HIS A 337 53.19 -2.36 38.21
N ASP A 338 54.12 -1.39 38.31
CA ASP A 338 54.68 -0.92 39.59
C ASP A 338 53.67 -0.30 40.57
N LYS A 339 52.42 -0.08 40.13
CA LYS A 339 51.36 0.47 40.99
C LYS A 339 50.43 -0.60 41.54
N ILE A 340 50.63 -1.87 41.18
CA ILE A 340 49.85 -3.00 41.70
C ILE A 340 50.53 -3.50 42.98
N ALA A 341 49.79 -3.52 44.09
CA ALA A 341 50.24 -4.11 45.35
C ALA A 341 49.89 -5.60 45.41
N SER A 342 48.68 -5.97 44.99
CA SER A 342 48.19 -7.35 44.93
C SER A 342 47.00 -7.45 43.99
N PHE A 343 46.61 -8.67 43.62
CA PHE A 343 45.35 -8.93 42.94
C PHE A 343 44.72 -10.25 43.42
N GLU A 344 43.42 -10.39 43.22
CA GLU A 344 42.60 -11.57 43.53
C GLU A 344 41.73 -11.91 42.31
N VAL A 345 41.51 -13.20 42.07
CA VAL A 345 40.65 -13.72 41.01
C VAL A 345 39.51 -14.54 41.64
N ARG A 346 38.27 -14.24 41.27
CA ARG A 346 37.07 -14.99 41.71
C ARG A 346 36.30 -15.48 40.48
N GLU A 347 36.37 -16.77 40.20
CA GLU A 347 35.68 -17.42 39.08
C GLU A 347 34.24 -17.78 39.45
N TYR A 348 33.32 -17.76 38.48
CA TYR A 348 31.92 -18.16 38.68
C TYR A 348 31.26 -18.75 37.44
#